data_AF-A0A1E5T413-F1
#
_entry.id   AF-A0A1E5T413-F1
#
_cell.length_a   1.000
_cell.length_b   1.000
_cell.length_c   1.000
_cell.angle_alpha   90.00
_cell.angle_beta   90.00
_cell.angle_gamma   90.00
#
_symmetry.space_group_name_H-M   'P 1'
#
loop_
_entity.id
_entity.type
_entity.pdbx_description
1 polymer ?
#
loop_
_entity_poly.entity_id
_entity_poly.type
_entity_poly.pdbx_seq_one_letter_code
_entity_poly.pdbx_strand_id
1 'polypeptide(L)'
;MKKIIYTLSLVLLIVFSNSCEDQHNEEPTIITTEDITLDALLRPLDSHIGTVLGLSTNSQVKFSIVSQNVEGAVKIDQQGNIIVDDTSAFDAERVNTTIIVKVLVSDNSVEETSIVTINLKYRDTDGDGVFDFEEVDNNTDLNNPCDPVQDKEYTGFDVTNKIWSVADCDDDGTTNGEEVNDGTNPYDPCNNNVATSIWAGSVELTYFGSTNTVSTTASCRSLGIQGDWFDLNFGDFSFCNASPEFDETILSFVPEFEGAKKGTVVINNQIYLPTCDSFSLIQSTSLGTYDEDTKTIIFEFGQYFEGEDPNDPDFFGYNFDGEVIIKAIP
;
A
#
# COMPACT_ATOMS: atom_id res chain seq x y z
N MET A 1 -41.59 -69.58 100.22
CA MET A 1 -42.12 -69.33 98.86
C MET A 1 -41.62 -67.97 98.40
N LYS A 2 -41.31 -67.84 97.11
CA LYS A 2 -40.31 -66.91 96.51
C LYS A 2 -40.57 -65.42 96.75
N LYS A 3 -39.49 -64.68 97.04
CA LYS A 3 -39.37 -63.21 97.07
C LYS A 3 -39.40 -62.65 95.64
N ILE A 4 -40.10 -61.54 95.43
CA ILE A 4 -39.93 -60.67 94.25
C ILE A 4 -39.89 -59.23 94.75
N ILE A 5 -38.75 -58.58 94.54
CA ILE A 5 -38.45 -57.18 94.88
C ILE A 5 -38.39 -56.45 93.53
N TYR A 6 -39.17 -55.39 93.34
CA TYR A 6 -39.09 -54.53 92.15
C TYR A 6 -38.24 -53.30 92.47
N THR A 7 -37.08 -53.18 91.83
CA THR A 7 -36.22 -51.99 91.84
C THR A 7 -36.55 -51.12 90.63
N LEU A 8 -36.91 -49.86 90.88
CA LEU A 8 -37.16 -48.82 89.89
C LEU A 8 -35.80 -48.20 89.48
N SER A 9 -35.29 -48.53 88.29
CA SER A 9 -34.07 -47.92 87.74
C SER A 9 -34.39 -46.63 86.98
N LEU A 10 -33.94 -45.51 87.53
CA LEU A 10 -33.90 -44.20 86.88
C LEU A 10 -32.73 -44.19 85.89
N VAL A 11 -33.00 -44.15 84.58
CA VAL A 11 -31.98 -44.02 83.53
C VAL A 11 -31.68 -42.53 83.32
N LEU A 12 -30.53 -42.08 83.80
CA LEU A 12 -29.98 -40.75 83.55
C LEU A 12 -29.31 -40.76 82.16
N LEU A 13 -29.95 -40.10 81.19
CA LEU A 13 -29.42 -39.92 79.84
C LEU A 13 -28.35 -38.83 79.86
N ILE A 14 -27.07 -39.22 79.92
CA ILE A 14 -25.94 -38.28 79.76
C ILE A 14 -25.76 -38.03 78.27
N VAL A 15 -26.21 -36.87 77.80
CA VAL A 15 -25.90 -36.35 76.48
C VAL A 15 -24.45 -35.88 76.51
N PHE A 16 -23.54 -36.70 76.00
CA PHE A 16 -22.22 -36.21 75.58
C PHE A 16 -22.40 -35.47 74.26
N SER A 17 -22.48 -34.15 74.29
CA SER A 17 -22.20 -33.33 73.13
C SER A 17 -20.70 -33.48 72.82
N ASN A 18 -20.36 -34.39 71.92
CA ASN A 18 -19.09 -34.31 71.21
C ASN A 18 -19.14 -33.02 70.38
N SER A 19 -18.54 -31.96 70.91
CA SER A 19 -18.12 -30.81 70.12
C SER A 19 -16.93 -31.30 69.27
N CYS A 20 -17.23 -31.87 68.10
CA CYS A 20 -16.26 -31.88 67.02
C CYS A 20 -16.19 -30.44 66.53
N GLU A 21 -15.21 -29.70 67.03
CA GLU A 21 -14.76 -28.47 66.41
C GLU A 21 -14.04 -28.88 65.12
N ASP A 22 -14.80 -29.04 64.03
CA ASP A 22 -14.22 -29.15 62.69
C ASP A 22 -13.51 -27.81 62.42
N GLN A 23 -12.20 -27.79 62.66
CA GLN A 23 -11.32 -26.80 62.08
C GLN A 23 -11.36 -27.07 60.57
N HIS A 24 -12.32 -26.45 59.87
CA HIS A 24 -12.25 -26.28 58.43
C HIS A 24 -10.97 -25.50 58.16
N ASN A 25 -9.91 -26.25 57.86
CA ASN A 25 -8.73 -25.73 57.23
C ASN A 25 -9.16 -25.40 55.79
N GLU A 26 -9.79 -24.24 55.59
CA GLU A 26 -10.03 -23.71 54.25
C GLU A 26 -8.67 -23.69 53.56
N GLU A 27 -8.56 -24.37 52.42
CA GLU A 27 -7.33 -24.33 51.64
C GLU A 27 -6.98 -22.86 51.35
N PRO A 28 -5.70 -22.46 51.46
CA PRO A 28 -5.34 -21.07 51.28
C PRO A 28 -5.78 -20.59 49.90
N THR A 29 -6.46 -19.44 49.86
CA THR A 29 -6.77 -18.77 48.60
C THR A 29 -5.45 -18.42 47.92
N ILE A 30 -5.24 -18.90 46.70
CA ILE A 30 -4.07 -18.58 45.88
C ILE A 30 -4.57 -17.85 44.64
N ILE A 31 -3.96 -16.70 44.35
CA ILE A 31 -4.16 -15.96 43.10
C ILE A 31 -2.97 -16.24 42.19
N THR A 32 -3.24 -16.43 40.90
CA THR A 32 -2.22 -16.51 39.87
C THR A 32 -2.55 -15.48 38.79
N THR A 33 -1.58 -14.62 38.51
CA THR A 33 -1.61 -13.61 37.44
C THR A 33 -0.20 -13.45 36.90
N GLU A 34 -0.07 -12.99 35.66
CA GLU A 34 1.22 -12.83 34.98
C GLU A 34 1.31 -11.44 34.35
N ASP A 35 2.54 -10.95 34.19
CA ASP A 35 2.81 -9.76 33.41
C ASP A 35 2.51 -10.03 31.92
N ILE A 36 1.97 -9.03 31.22
CA ILE A 36 1.57 -9.16 29.83
C ILE A 36 2.11 -8.01 28.99
N THR A 37 2.52 -8.31 27.77
CA THR A 37 2.87 -7.32 26.75
C THR A 37 1.82 -7.33 25.66
N LEU A 38 1.26 -6.17 25.34
CA LEU A 38 0.21 -5.95 24.36
C LEU A 38 0.69 -4.92 23.33
N ASP A 39 0.11 -4.93 22.14
CA ASP A 39 0.31 -3.89 21.14
C ASP A 39 -1.01 -3.13 20.93
N ALA A 40 -0.95 -1.81 20.84
CA ALA A 40 -2.09 -0.95 20.51
C ALA A 40 -1.70 0.03 19.41
N LEU A 41 -2.64 0.34 18.52
CA LEU A 41 -2.42 1.37 17.52
C LEU A 41 -2.47 2.76 18.17
N LEU A 42 -1.71 3.69 17.61
CA LEU A 42 -1.92 5.11 17.87
C LEU A 42 -3.31 5.53 17.39
N ARG A 43 -3.96 6.43 18.14
CA ARG A 43 -5.34 6.86 17.92
C ARG A 43 -6.27 5.66 17.64
N PRO A 44 -6.37 4.70 18.58
CA PRO A 44 -7.05 3.44 18.32
C PRO A 44 -8.55 3.67 18.06
N LEU A 45 -9.07 3.05 17.00
CA LEU A 45 -10.51 3.04 16.68
C LEU A 45 -11.27 2.03 17.55
N ASP A 46 -10.59 0.97 18.01
CA ASP A 46 -11.12 0.03 18.99
C ASP A 46 -10.78 0.48 20.40
N SER A 47 -11.73 0.28 21.30
CA SER A 47 -11.54 0.53 22.72
C SER A 47 -10.84 -0.64 23.41
N HIS A 48 -10.92 -1.88 22.92
CA HIS A 48 -10.29 -3.04 23.59
C HIS A 48 -8.83 -3.25 23.15
N ILE A 49 -7.93 -3.45 24.12
CA ILE A 49 -6.49 -3.67 23.85
C ILE A 49 -6.07 -5.12 24.16
N GLY A 50 -6.60 -5.70 25.23
CA GLY A 50 -6.30 -7.07 25.65
C GLY A 50 -6.85 -7.39 27.02
N THR A 51 -6.49 -8.54 27.59
CA THR A 51 -7.09 -9.04 28.84
C THR A 51 -6.02 -9.49 29.83
N VAL A 52 -6.15 -9.07 31.09
CA VAL A 52 -5.34 -9.56 32.22
C VAL A 52 -5.96 -10.83 32.75
N LEU A 53 -5.16 -11.90 32.83
CA LEU A 53 -5.59 -13.16 33.42
C LEU A 53 -5.43 -13.12 34.94
N GLY A 54 -6.47 -13.53 35.66
CA GLY A 54 -6.47 -13.74 37.10
C GLY A 54 -7.22 -15.00 37.44
N LEU A 55 -6.52 -15.99 37.99
CA LEU A 55 -7.09 -17.25 38.46
C LEU A 55 -7.06 -17.27 39.98
N SER A 56 -8.16 -17.73 40.59
CA SER A 56 -8.24 -17.99 42.03
C SER A 56 -8.74 -19.41 42.29
N THR A 57 -8.23 -20.04 43.34
CA THR A 57 -8.76 -21.30 43.89
C THR A 57 -10.22 -21.18 44.36
N ASN A 58 -10.70 -19.97 44.66
CA ASN A 58 -12.10 -19.68 45.05
C ASN A 58 -12.96 -19.06 43.93
N SER A 59 -12.53 -19.23 42.67
CA SER A 59 -13.27 -18.99 41.43
C SER A 59 -13.63 -17.54 41.05
N GLN A 60 -13.55 -16.55 41.95
CA GLN A 60 -13.81 -15.15 41.60
C GLN A 60 -12.67 -14.22 42.00
N VAL A 61 -12.13 -13.51 41.00
CA VAL A 61 -11.19 -12.42 41.19
C VAL A 61 -11.83 -11.08 40.84
N LYS A 62 -11.28 -9.99 41.38
CA LYS A 62 -11.60 -8.61 41.04
C LYS A 62 -10.36 -7.94 40.49
N PHE A 63 -10.56 -7.10 39.48
CA PHE A 63 -9.50 -6.33 38.85
C PHE A 63 -9.63 -4.85 39.21
N SER A 64 -8.50 -4.19 39.46
CA SER A 64 -8.43 -2.74 39.56
C SER A 64 -7.06 -2.22 39.11
N ILE A 65 -7.01 -0.97 38.64
CA ILE A 65 -5.74 -0.34 38.27
C ILE A 65 -5.14 0.32 39.52
N VAL A 66 -3.88 -0.01 39.81
CA VAL A 66 -3.09 0.60 40.89
C VAL A 66 -2.42 1.88 40.41
N SER A 67 -1.83 1.85 39.21
CA SER A 67 -1.11 2.98 38.64
C SER A 67 -0.93 2.82 37.13
N GLN A 68 -0.79 3.94 36.43
CA GLN A 68 -0.44 4.00 35.01
C GLN A 68 0.65 5.07 34.84
N ASN A 69 1.65 4.84 34.00
CA ASN A 69 2.66 5.88 33.70
C ASN A 69 2.05 7.05 32.92
N VAL A 70 0.99 6.80 32.15
CA VAL A 70 0.13 7.80 31.52
C VAL A 70 -1.22 7.76 32.23
N GLU A 71 -1.45 8.72 33.11
CA GLU A 71 -2.64 8.76 33.95
C GLU A 71 -3.91 8.85 33.11
N GLY A 72 -4.89 7.97 33.39
CA GLY A 72 -6.16 7.94 32.67
C GLY A 72 -6.11 7.38 31.25
N ALA A 73 -4.97 6.80 30.81
CA ALA A 73 -4.87 6.25 29.47
C ALA A 73 -5.86 5.09 29.23
N VAL A 74 -5.96 4.16 30.18
CA VAL A 74 -6.83 2.98 30.09
C VAL A 74 -7.69 2.79 31.35
N LYS A 75 -8.74 1.97 31.20
CA LYS A 75 -9.55 1.39 32.28
C LYS A 75 -9.56 -0.13 32.18
N ILE A 76 -9.93 -0.81 33.26
CA ILE A 76 -10.10 -2.26 33.30
C ILE A 76 -11.55 -2.61 33.68
N ASP A 77 -12.16 -3.54 32.95
CA ASP A 77 -13.51 -4.02 33.25
C ASP A 77 -13.50 -5.20 34.25
N GLN A 78 -14.70 -5.73 34.55
CA GLN A 78 -14.87 -6.84 35.51
C GLN A 78 -14.32 -8.18 35.00
N GLN A 79 -14.09 -8.30 33.68
CA GLN A 79 -13.54 -9.49 33.04
C GLN A 79 -12.01 -9.42 32.90
N GLY A 80 -11.40 -8.30 33.32
CA GLY A 80 -9.97 -8.07 33.19
C GLY A 80 -9.57 -7.46 31.84
N ASN A 81 -10.53 -7.02 31.02
CA ASN A 81 -10.22 -6.39 29.74
C ASN A 81 -9.68 -4.98 29.95
N ILE A 82 -8.53 -4.69 29.36
CA ILE A 82 -7.93 -3.37 29.24
C ILE A 82 -8.61 -2.64 28.10
N ILE A 83 -9.14 -1.46 28.39
CA ILE A 83 -9.93 -0.65 27.47
C ILE A 83 -9.37 0.78 27.45
N VAL A 84 -9.26 1.40 26.28
CA VAL A 84 -8.90 2.81 26.08
C VAL A 84 -9.88 3.69 26.86
N ASP A 85 -9.35 4.62 27.66
CA ASP A 85 -10.14 5.60 28.39
C ASP A 85 -9.89 7.03 27.89
N ASP A 86 -8.63 7.39 27.62
CA ASP A 86 -8.25 8.65 26.96
C ASP A 86 -7.48 8.37 25.66
N THR A 87 -8.12 8.62 24.52
CA THR A 87 -7.50 8.44 23.19
C THR A 87 -6.31 9.37 22.95
N SER A 88 -6.23 10.50 23.66
CA SER A 88 -5.09 11.43 23.53
C SER A 88 -3.81 10.92 24.20
N ALA A 89 -3.92 9.90 25.06
CA ALA A 89 -2.78 9.15 25.59
C ALA A 89 -2.09 8.27 24.54
N PHE A 90 -2.73 8.08 23.38
CA PHE A 90 -2.25 7.26 22.25
C PHE A 90 -1.84 8.17 21.07
N ASP A 91 -1.12 9.26 21.36
CA ASP A 91 -0.59 10.20 20.37
C ASP A 91 0.96 10.20 20.38
N ALA A 92 1.54 10.27 19.18
CA ALA A 92 2.96 10.16 18.85
C ALA A 92 3.84 11.27 19.42
N GLU A 93 3.27 12.42 19.78
CA GLU A 93 4.00 13.58 20.28
C GLU A 93 4.63 13.39 21.68
N ARG A 94 4.36 12.25 22.35
CA ARG A 94 4.91 11.93 23.67
C ARG A 94 5.96 10.83 23.58
N VAL A 95 7.22 11.26 23.60
CA VAL A 95 8.43 10.42 23.58
C VAL A 95 8.45 9.37 24.70
N ASN A 96 7.97 8.16 24.39
CA ASN A 96 8.38 6.82 24.84
C ASN A 96 7.21 5.87 24.61
N THR A 97 7.39 4.97 23.65
CA THR A 97 6.41 4.15 22.91
C THR A 97 5.69 3.07 23.72
N THR A 98 5.55 3.25 25.05
CA THR A 98 5.01 2.23 25.94
C THR A 98 4.17 2.82 27.08
N ILE A 99 2.93 2.36 27.18
CA ILE A 99 2.07 2.61 28.35
C ILE A 99 2.24 1.43 29.31
N ILE A 100 2.57 1.71 30.56
CA ILE A 100 2.77 0.71 31.63
C ILE A 100 1.65 0.89 32.65
N VAL A 101 0.89 -0.18 32.86
CA VAL A 101 -0.26 -0.23 33.77
C VAL A 101 -0.01 -1.32 34.80
N LYS A 102 -0.08 -0.96 36.07
CA LYS A 102 -0.04 -1.92 37.17
C LYS A 102 -1.46 -2.27 37.58
N VAL A 103 -1.83 -3.54 37.43
CA VAL A 103 -3.15 -4.09 37.76
C VAL A 103 -3.07 -4.89 39.05
N LEU A 104 -4.03 -4.66 39.94
CA LEU A 104 -4.28 -5.47 41.13
C LEU A 104 -5.34 -6.52 40.79
N VAL A 105 -5.02 -7.77 41.09
CA VAL A 105 -5.93 -8.91 41.04
C VAL A 105 -6.18 -9.34 42.48
N SER A 106 -7.42 -9.25 42.93
CA SER A 106 -7.78 -9.56 44.32
C SER A 106 -8.89 -10.59 44.45
N ASP A 107 -8.77 -11.41 45.48
CA ASP A 107 -9.81 -12.32 45.97
C ASP A 107 -9.86 -12.17 47.49
N ASN A 108 -10.93 -11.52 47.97
CA ASN A 108 -11.12 -11.19 49.38
C ASN A 108 -9.93 -10.41 49.98
N SER A 109 -9.07 -11.08 50.76
CA SER A 109 -7.90 -10.48 51.41
C SER A 109 -6.57 -10.87 50.76
N VAL A 110 -6.61 -11.67 49.69
CA VAL A 110 -5.44 -12.04 48.91
C VAL A 110 -5.35 -11.11 47.71
N GLU A 111 -4.16 -10.59 47.45
CA GLU A 111 -3.87 -9.60 46.43
C GLU A 111 -2.59 -9.98 45.71
N GLU A 112 -2.62 -9.96 44.38
CA GLU A 112 -1.46 -10.11 43.51
C GLU A 112 -1.46 -9.01 42.45
N THR A 113 -0.30 -8.71 41.87
CA THR A 113 -0.19 -7.66 40.86
C THR A 113 0.38 -8.15 39.54
N SER A 114 -0.14 -7.63 38.44
CA SER A 114 0.37 -7.82 37.08
C SER A 114 0.79 -6.47 36.49
N ILE A 115 1.90 -6.49 35.74
CA ILE A 115 2.36 -5.37 34.92
C ILE A 115 1.91 -5.62 33.48
N VAL A 116 1.09 -4.71 32.97
CA VAL A 116 0.67 -4.65 31.59
C VAL A 116 1.54 -3.62 30.87
N THR A 117 2.24 -4.07 29.84
CA THR A 117 3.11 -3.25 28.98
C THR A 117 2.44 -3.12 27.62
N ILE A 118 1.97 -1.94 27.23
CA ILE A 118 1.29 -1.70 25.96
C ILE A 118 2.25 -0.96 25.04
N ASN A 119 2.75 -1.60 23.98
CA ASN A 119 3.56 -0.94 22.97
C ASN A 119 2.66 -0.26 21.95
N LEU A 120 2.94 1.00 21.67
CA LEU A 120 2.20 1.75 20.65
C LEU A 120 2.79 1.47 19.27
N LYS A 121 1.92 1.18 18.30
CA LYS A 121 2.24 0.94 16.90
C LYS A 121 1.59 2.00 16.03
N TYR A 122 2.30 2.46 15.02
CA TYR A 122 1.71 3.29 13.97
C TYR A 122 0.91 2.40 13.02
N ARG A 123 -0.15 2.96 12.44
CA ARG A 123 -0.88 2.35 11.34
C ARG A 123 -0.28 2.90 10.04
N ASP A 124 -0.06 1.99 9.11
CA ASP A 124 0.34 2.23 7.72
C ASP A 124 -0.54 1.28 6.89
N THR A 125 -1.62 1.81 6.34
CA THR A 125 -2.69 1.01 5.74
C THR A 125 -2.24 0.43 4.41
N ASP A 126 -1.59 1.21 3.55
CA ASP A 126 -1.16 0.76 2.23
C ASP A 126 0.27 0.20 2.20
N GLY A 127 1.08 0.45 3.23
CA GLY A 127 2.42 -0.12 3.39
C GLY A 127 3.51 0.67 2.69
N ASP A 128 3.27 1.92 2.31
CA ASP A 128 4.27 2.75 1.64
C ASP A 128 5.33 3.31 2.61
N GLY A 129 5.17 3.11 3.92
CA GLY A 129 6.09 3.60 4.94
C GLY A 129 5.78 5.02 5.44
N VAL A 130 4.75 5.66 4.89
CA VAL A 130 4.12 6.87 5.41
C VAL A 130 2.93 6.44 6.24
N PHE A 131 2.85 6.93 7.48
CA PHE A 131 1.79 6.51 8.37
C PHE A 131 0.48 7.22 8.07
N ASP A 132 -0.65 6.53 8.25
CA ASP A 132 -2.00 7.06 8.01
C ASP A 132 -2.24 8.47 8.59
N PHE A 133 -1.67 8.78 9.75
CA PHE A 133 -1.84 10.09 10.37
C PHE A 133 -1.05 11.19 9.64
N GLU A 134 0.14 10.87 9.13
CA GLU A 134 0.97 11.79 8.34
C GLU A 134 0.31 12.05 6.99
N GLU A 135 -0.30 11.02 6.41
CA GLU A 135 -1.04 11.14 5.16
C GLU A 135 -2.29 12.00 5.29
N VAL A 136 -3.06 11.84 6.37
CA VAL A 136 -4.18 12.75 6.68
C VAL A 136 -3.68 14.20 6.83
N ASP A 137 -2.57 14.41 7.53
CA ASP A 137 -2.03 15.75 7.79
C ASP A 137 -1.46 16.39 6.51
N ASN A 138 -0.89 15.59 5.60
CA ASN A 138 -0.31 16.03 4.32
C ASN A 138 -1.28 15.93 3.13
N ASN A 139 -2.48 15.42 3.38
CA ASN A 139 -3.55 15.26 2.38
C ASN A 139 -3.15 14.33 1.21
N THR A 140 -2.46 13.22 1.52
CA THR A 140 -2.20 12.07 0.63
C THR A 140 -3.24 10.96 0.89
N ASP A 141 -3.31 9.95 0.03
CA ASP A 141 -4.31 8.87 0.09
C ASP A 141 -3.84 7.62 0.85
N LEU A 142 -4.43 7.41 2.03
CA LEU A 142 -4.26 6.29 2.97
C LEU A 142 -4.29 4.87 2.38
N ASN A 143 -4.77 4.71 1.16
CA ASN A 143 -4.92 3.40 0.51
C ASN A 143 -4.15 3.33 -0.82
N ASN A 144 -3.35 4.33 -1.14
CA ASN A 144 -2.59 4.42 -2.37
C ASN A 144 -1.08 4.37 -2.07
N PRO A 145 -0.45 3.21 -2.21
CA PRO A 145 0.94 3.01 -1.78
C PRO A 145 1.99 3.75 -2.65
N CYS A 146 1.52 4.50 -3.65
CA CYS A 146 2.33 5.31 -4.55
C CYS A 146 2.08 6.83 -4.32
N ASP A 147 1.31 7.19 -3.28
CA ASP A 147 1.05 8.56 -2.86
C ASP A 147 1.44 8.74 -1.39
N PRO A 148 2.50 9.49 -1.07
CA PRO A 148 3.24 10.39 -1.96
C PRO A 148 4.20 9.65 -2.92
N VAL A 149 4.46 10.29 -4.06
CA VAL A 149 5.48 9.83 -5.01
C VAL A 149 6.84 9.83 -4.34
N GLN A 150 7.51 8.68 -4.38
CA GLN A 150 8.85 8.48 -3.82
C GLN A 150 9.92 8.48 -4.91
N ASP A 151 11.17 8.67 -4.50
CA ASP A 151 12.33 8.47 -5.38
C ASP A 151 12.83 7.02 -5.34
N LYS A 152 13.69 6.66 -6.29
CA LYS A 152 14.28 5.33 -6.39
C LYS A 152 15.21 4.96 -5.23
N GLU A 153 15.63 5.90 -4.40
CA GLU A 153 16.45 5.62 -3.23
C GLU A 153 15.58 5.29 -1.99
N TYR A 154 14.25 5.38 -2.12
CA TYR A 154 13.31 5.09 -1.06
C TYR A 154 13.31 3.61 -0.64
N THR A 155 13.23 3.38 0.67
CA THR A 155 13.29 2.04 1.29
C THR A 155 12.35 1.88 2.50
N GLY A 156 11.44 2.84 2.70
CA GLY A 156 10.56 2.90 3.88
C GLY A 156 9.35 1.96 3.83
N PHE A 157 9.08 1.37 2.67
CA PHE A 157 7.92 0.52 2.40
C PHE A 157 7.96 -0.85 3.12
N ASP A 158 6.79 -1.43 3.32
CA ASP A 158 6.59 -2.78 3.86
C ASP A 158 6.34 -3.80 2.74
N VAL A 159 7.37 -4.58 2.42
CA VAL A 159 7.31 -5.69 1.44
C VAL A 159 6.30 -6.79 1.78
N THR A 160 5.79 -6.83 3.01
CA THR A 160 4.76 -7.79 3.43
C THR A 160 3.34 -7.24 3.31
N ASN A 161 3.18 -5.93 3.06
CA ASN A 161 1.88 -5.31 2.84
C ASN A 161 1.35 -5.68 1.45
N LYS A 162 0.10 -6.17 1.41
CA LYS A 162 -0.54 -6.62 0.17
C LYS A 162 -0.93 -5.48 -0.76
N ILE A 163 -1.34 -4.34 -0.21
CA ILE A 163 -1.75 -3.16 -1.00
C ILE A 163 -0.53 -2.63 -1.74
N TRP A 164 0.56 -2.36 -1.02
CA TRP A 164 1.85 -2.02 -1.61
C TRP A 164 2.32 -3.05 -2.65
N SER A 165 2.26 -4.35 -2.34
CA SER A 165 2.83 -5.39 -3.22
C SER A 165 2.16 -5.54 -4.58
N VAL A 166 0.90 -5.10 -4.74
CA VAL A 166 0.14 -5.22 -6.01
C VAL A 166 0.06 -3.91 -6.78
N ALA A 167 0.61 -2.84 -6.24
CA ALA A 167 0.74 -1.56 -6.94
C ALA A 167 1.97 -1.57 -7.86
N ASP A 168 2.05 -0.56 -8.72
CA ASP A 168 3.11 -0.29 -9.68
C ASP A 168 3.44 1.19 -9.53
N CYS A 169 4.40 1.52 -8.66
CA CYS A 169 4.62 2.90 -8.22
C CYS A 169 5.52 3.73 -9.14
N ASP A 170 6.22 3.09 -10.07
CA ASP A 170 7.00 3.76 -11.09
C ASP A 170 6.37 3.71 -12.49
N ASP A 171 5.15 3.17 -12.60
CA ASP A 171 4.36 3.06 -13.83
C ASP A 171 5.10 2.28 -14.94
N ASP A 172 5.87 1.27 -14.55
CA ASP A 172 6.69 0.48 -15.46
C ASP A 172 6.00 -0.77 -16.02
N GLY A 173 4.82 -1.09 -15.50
CA GLY A 173 3.98 -2.22 -15.86
C GLY A 173 4.26 -3.48 -15.04
N THR A 174 5.19 -3.42 -14.10
CA THR A 174 5.56 -4.48 -13.18
C THR A 174 5.07 -4.11 -11.78
N THR A 175 4.55 -5.07 -11.02
CA THR A 175 4.13 -4.73 -9.65
C THR A 175 5.33 -4.61 -8.72
N ASN A 176 5.25 -3.74 -7.71
CA ASN A 176 6.27 -3.56 -6.68
C ASN A 176 6.72 -4.90 -6.06
N GLY A 177 5.77 -5.82 -5.86
CA GLY A 177 6.03 -7.15 -5.31
C GLY A 177 6.79 -8.07 -6.28
N GLU A 178 6.53 -7.98 -7.58
CA GLU A 178 7.29 -8.69 -8.62
C GLU A 178 8.72 -8.16 -8.68
N GLU A 179 8.90 -6.84 -8.69
CA GLU A 179 10.22 -6.21 -8.74
C GLU A 179 11.10 -6.58 -7.54
N VAL A 180 10.54 -6.58 -6.32
CA VAL A 180 11.27 -7.07 -5.14
C VAL A 180 11.71 -8.52 -5.27
N ASN A 181 10.88 -9.38 -5.88
CA ASN A 181 11.23 -10.78 -6.10
C ASN A 181 12.32 -10.96 -7.15
N ASP A 182 12.30 -10.14 -8.20
CA ASP A 182 13.26 -10.17 -9.30
C ASP A 182 14.54 -9.34 -9.01
N GLY A 183 14.55 -8.61 -7.90
CA GLY A 183 15.69 -7.85 -7.40
C GLY A 183 15.85 -6.49 -8.07
N THR A 184 14.77 -5.99 -8.66
CA THR A 184 14.63 -4.64 -9.18
C THR A 184 13.97 -3.72 -8.15
N ASN A 185 13.71 -2.48 -8.51
CA ASN A 185 13.42 -1.37 -7.60
C ASN A 185 12.02 -0.76 -7.84
N PRO A 186 11.06 -0.92 -6.91
CA PRO A 186 9.67 -0.45 -7.03
C PRO A 186 9.41 1.03 -7.36
N TYR A 187 10.47 1.84 -7.40
CA TYR A 187 10.44 3.27 -7.63
C TYR A 187 11.45 3.71 -8.71
N ASP A 188 12.00 2.79 -9.51
CA ASP A 188 12.90 3.09 -10.64
C ASP A 188 12.34 2.54 -11.96
N PRO A 189 11.67 3.39 -12.77
CA PRO A 189 11.01 2.93 -13.99
C PRO A 189 11.99 2.43 -15.07
N CYS A 190 13.29 2.51 -14.79
CA CYS A 190 14.39 2.09 -15.66
C CYS A 190 14.96 0.73 -15.30
N ASN A 191 14.37 0.02 -14.34
CA ASN A 191 14.69 -1.38 -14.05
C ASN A 191 14.51 -2.26 -15.28
N ASN A 192 13.43 -1.99 -15.99
CA ASN A 192 13.11 -2.55 -17.27
C ASN A 192 14.18 -2.18 -18.30
N ASN A 193 15.11 -3.12 -18.52
CA ASN A 193 16.26 -3.08 -19.43
C ASN A 193 15.89 -2.94 -20.92
N VAL A 194 14.82 -2.21 -21.28
CA VAL A 194 14.61 -1.83 -22.68
C VAL A 194 15.83 -1.02 -23.10
N ALA A 195 16.61 -1.56 -24.02
CA ALA A 195 17.87 -0.98 -24.41
C ALA A 195 17.65 0.20 -25.38
N THR A 196 16.96 1.25 -24.94
CA THR A 196 16.60 2.43 -25.75
C THR A 196 17.84 3.10 -26.37
N SER A 197 19.00 2.95 -25.71
CA SER A 197 20.30 3.37 -26.23
C SER A 197 20.66 2.79 -27.61
N ILE A 198 20.09 1.65 -28.00
CA ILE A 198 20.25 1.04 -29.34
C ILE A 198 19.76 2.00 -30.43
N TRP A 199 18.76 2.83 -30.13
CA TRP A 199 18.17 3.79 -31.06
C TRP A 199 18.58 5.24 -30.78
N ALA A 200 19.56 5.50 -29.91
CA ALA A 200 19.97 6.85 -29.54
C ALA A 200 20.80 7.55 -30.63
N GLY A 201 20.69 8.88 -30.70
CA GLY A 201 21.46 9.72 -31.60
C GLY A 201 20.82 9.84 -32.98
N SER A 202 20.74 8.76 -33.74
CA SER A 202 20.07 8.76 -35.05
C SER A 202 19.54 7.38 -35.45
N VAL A 203 18.41 7.37 -36.16
CA VAL A 203 17.77 6.16 -36.69
C VAL A 203 17.41 6.32 -38.16
N GLU A 204 17.30 5.21 -38.89
CA GLU A 204 16.68 5.17 -40.22
C GLU A 204 15.18 4.99 -40.05
N LEU A 205 14.41 5.94 -40.55
CA LEU A 205 12.96 5.90 -40.58
C LEU A 205 12.50 5.66 -42.01
N THR A 206 11.75 4.58 -42.21
CA THR A 206 11.19 4.20 -43.51
C THR A 206 9.68 4.31 -43.49
N TYR A 207 9.14 5.06 -44.45
CA TYR A 207 7.71 5.29 -44.63
C TYR A 207 7.38 5.50 -46.11
N PHE A 208 6.28 4.92 -46.60
CA PHE A 208 5.90 4.90 -48.04
C PHE A 208 7.04 4.53 -49.01
N GLY A 209 7.99 3.68 -48.56
CA GLY A 209 9.15 3.27 -49.37
C GLY A 209 10.28 4.31 -49.48
N SER A 210 10.14 5.46 -48.82
CA SER A 210 11.20 6.45 -48.63
C SER A 210 11.89 6.21 -47.29
N THR A 211 13.20 6.40 -47.23
CA THR A 211 14.00 6.27 -46.00
C THR A 211 14.72 7.58 -45.71
N ASN A 212 14.53 8.12 -44.51
CA ASN A 212 15.19 9.31 -44.00
C ASN A 212 15.98 8.99 -42.73
N THR A 213 17.02 9.76 -42.45
CA THR A 213 17.75 9.70 -41.18
C THR A 213 17.22 10.79 -40.26
N VAL A 214 16.82 10.41 -39.05
CA VAL A 214 16.23 11.32 -38.06
C VAL A 214 16.98 11.26 -36.75
N SER A 215 17.07 12.39 -36.06
CA SER A 215 17.76 12.51 -34.79
C SER A 215 16.87 12.03 -33.65
N THR A 216 17.47 11.34 -32.69
CA THR A 216 16.74 10.76 -31.56
C THR A 216 17.42 11.05 -30.24
N THR A 217 16.61 11.24 -29.20
CA THR A 217 17.05 11.33 -27.81
C THR A 217 16.48 10.14 -27.06
N ALA A 218 17.35 9.25 -26.59
CA ALA A 218 16.93 8.13 -25.76
C ALA A 218 16.83 8.56 -24.30
N SER A 219 15.74 8.16 -23.68
CA SER A 219 15.46 8.29 -22.26
C SER A 219 15.04 6.92 -21.72
N CYS A 220 14.80 6.86 -20.42
CA CYS A 220 14.26 5.68 -19.77
C CYS A 220 12.95 5.26 -20.43
N ARG A 221 12.90 4.03 -20.96
CA ARG A 221 11.76 3.43 -21.70
C ARG A 221 11.14 4.36 -22.75
N SER A 222 11.89 5.33 -23.25
CA SER A 222 11.37 6.31 -24.20
C SER A 222 12.41 6.71 -25.22
N LEU A 223 11.92 7.00 -26.42
CA LEU A 223 12.71 7.52 -27.53
C LEU A 223 11.98 8.74 -28.08
N GLY A 224 12.57 9.91 -27.86
CA GLY A 224 12.14 11.15 -28.50
C GLY A 224 12.72 11.22 -29.91
N ILE A 225 11.86 11.47 -30.90
CA ILE A 225 12.26 11.75 -32.28
C ILE A 225 12.06 13.24 -32.52
N GLN A 226 13.13 13.94 -32.85
CA GLN A 226 13.11 15.39 -33.04
C GLN A 226 12.83 15.78 -34.49
N GLY A 227 12.02 16.82 -34.67
CA GLY A 227 11.80 17.53 -35.93
C GLY A 227 10.67 16.97 -36.78
N ASP A 228 10.50 17.57 -37.96
CA ASP A 228 9.54 17.13 -38.97
C ASP A 228 10.08 15.91 -39.73
N TRP A 229 9.92 14.73 -39.12
CA TRP A 229 10.37 13.45 -39.69
C TRP A 229 9.33 12.85 -40.64
N PHE A 230 8.10 13.34 -40.56
CA PHE A 230 7.05 13.09 -41.53
C PHE A 230 7.16 14.18 -42.60
N ASP A 231 8.18 14.06 -43.47
CA ASP A 231 8.27 14.79 -44.74
C ASP A 231 7.20 14.26 -45.71
N LEU A 232 5.96 14.19 -45.23
CA LEU A 232 4.79 14.31 -46.05
C LEU A 232 4.96 15.68 -46.70
N ASN A 233 5.43 15.67 -47.94
CA ASN A 233 4.95 16.63 -48.91
C ASN A 233 3.43 16.42 -48.98
N PHE A 234 2.70 16.85 -47.95
CA PHE A 234 1.28 17.10 -47.96
C PHE A 234 1.13 18.00 -49.18
N GLY A 235 0.61 17.44 -50.27
CA GLY A 235 0.50 18.16 -51.52
C GLY A 235 -0.12 19.51 -51.20
N ASP A 236 0.70 20.56 -51.33
CA ASP A 236 0.42 21.95 -51.00
C ASP A 236 -0.78 22.13 -50.04
N PHE A 237 -0.56 22.22 -48.72
CA PHE A 237 -1.52 22.77 -47.74
C PHE A 237 -1.78 24.28 -48.02
N SER A 238 -1.99 24.59 -49.30
CA SER A 238 -2.21 25.90 -49.90
C SER A 238 -3.45 26.59 -49.37
N PHE A 239 -4.28 25.90 -48.57
CA PHE A 239 -5.39 26.48 -47.83
C PHE A 239 -4.97 27.15 -46.49
N CYS A 240 -3.88 26.73 -45.83
CA CYS A 240 -3.43 27.32 -44.56
C CYS A 240 -2.09 28.07 -44.63
N ASN A 241 -1.36 28.03 -45.75
CA ASN A 241 -0.09 28.75 -45.92
C ASN A 241 0.93 28.49 -44.77
N ALA A 242 0.89 27.29 -44.17
CA ALA A 242 1.83 26.85 -43.13
C ALA A 242 2.32 25.44 -43.39
N SER A 243 3.55 25.21 -42.93
CA SER A 243 4.08 23.87 -42.70
C SER A 243 3.59 23.39 -41.34
N PRO A 244 3.04 22.18 -41.21
CA PRO A 244 2.87 21.58 -39.90
C PRO A 244 4.22 21.54 -39.18
N GLU A 245 4.27 21.96 -37.92
CA GLU A 245 5.45 21.80 -37.07
C GLU A 245 5.19 20.63 -36.13
N PHE A 246 6.05 19.61 -36.22
CA PHE A 246 6.08 18.51 -35.26
C PHE A 246 7.05 18.89 -34.14
N ASP A 247 6.53 19.11 -32.94
CA ASP A 247 7.35 19.51 -31.77
C ASP A 247 8.25 18.34 -31.33
N GLU A 248 7.64 17.21 -30.97
CA GLU A 248 8.33 16.00 -30.56
C GLU A 248 7.41 14.78 -30.69
N THR A 249 7.92 13.70 -31.26
CA THR A 249 7.26 12.39 -31.22
C THR A 249 7.92 11.56 -30.13
N ILE A 250 7.12 11.10 -29.17
CA ILE A 250 7.60 10.27 -28.07
C ILE A 250 7.12 8.84 -28.28
N LEU A 251 8.08 7.92 -28.37
CA LEU A 251 7.85 6.48 -28.35
C LEU A 251 8.07 5.98 -26.91
N SER A 252 7.03 5.48 -26.26
CA SER A 252 7.09 4.86 -24.94
C SER A 252 7.07 3.33 -25.07
N PHE A 253 8.03 2.65 -24.46
CA PHE A 253 8.25 1.21 -24.61
C PHE A 253 7.64 0.43 -23.45
N VAL A 254 6.87 -0.59 -23.77
CA VAL A 254 6.24 -1.51 -22.82
C VAL A 254 6.71 -2.93 -23.14
N PRO A 255 7.64 -3.53 -22.38
CA PRO A 255 8.11 -4.89 -22.63
C PRO A 255 6.99 -5.93 -22.44
N GLU A 256 7.10 -7.09 -23.11
CA GLU A 256 6.13 -8.20 -22.92
C GLU A 256 6.11 -8.74 -21.49
N PHE A 257 7.27 -8.69 -20.84
CA PHE A 257 7.53 -9.01 -19.43
C PHE A 257 8.87 -8.35 -19.06
N GLU A 258 9.20 -8.26 -17.77
CA GLU A 258 10.43 -7.60 -17.31
C GLU A 258 11.69 -8.17 -17.99
N GLY A 259 12.51 -7.28 -18.56
CA GLY A 259 13.71 -7.63 -19.31
C GLY A 259 13.48 -8.30 -20.68
N ALA A 260 12.23 -8.36 -21.16
CA ALA A 260 11.96 -8.81 -22.52
C ALA A 260 12.58 -7.87 -23.55
N LYS A 261 13.18 -8.46 -24.58
CA LYS A 261 13.74 -7.74 -25.74
C LYS A 261 12.70 -7.29 -26.76
N LYS A 262 11.43 -7.58 -26.49
CA LYS A 262 10.30 -7.36 -27.38
C LYS A 262 9.15 -6.83 -26.56
N GLY A 263 8.27 -6.11 -27.23
CA GLY A 263 7.08 -5.57 -26.60
C GLY A 263 6.33 -4.60 -27.48
N THR A 264 5.45 -3.87 -26.83
CA THR A 264 4.63 -2.84 -27.45
C THR A 264 5.38 -1.52 -27.37
N VAL A 265 5.20 -0.67 -28.38
CA VAL A 265 5.55 0.74 -28.30
C VAL A 265 4.26 1.55 -28.42
N VAL A 266 4.08 2.53 -27.53
CA VAL A 266 3.02 3.53 -27.60
C VAL A 266 3.62 4.79 -28.21
N ILE A 267 3.08 5.23 -29.33
CA ILE A 267 3.54 6.40 -30.06
C ILE A 267 2.58 7.53 -29.76
N ASN A 268 3.06 8.59 -29.10
CA ASN A 268 2.30 9.80 -28.86
C ASN A 268 2.83 10.91 -29.75
N ASN A 269 1.97 11.38 -30.65
CA ASN A 269 2.29 12.46 -31.57
C ASN A 269 1.50 13.72 -31.21
N GLN A 270 2.20 14.84 -31.16
CA GLN A 270 1.62 16.17 -31.06
C GLN A 270 1.87 16.92 -32.36
N ILE A 271 0.80 17.32 -33.03
CA ILE A 271 0.86 18.10 -34.28
C ILE A 271 0.34 19.49 -34.01
N TYR A 272 1.19 20.49 -34.25
CA TYR A 272 0.83 21.89 -34.14
C TYR A 272 0.59 22.49 -35.53
N LEU A 273 -0.59 23.12 -35.70
CA LEU A 273 -1.02 23.77 -36.94
C LEU A 273 -1.24 25.28 -36.68
N PRO A 274 -0.18 26.10 -36.68
CA PRO A 274 -0.23 27.47 -36.16
C PRO A 274 -1.15 28.45 -36.90
N THR A 275 -1.46 28.23 -38.18
CA THR A 275 -2.17 29.22 -39.02
C THR A 275 -3.53 28.78 -39.53
N CYS A 276 -4.03 27.60 -39.13
CA CYS A 276 -5.40 27.22 -39.39
C CYS A 276 -6.25 27.68 -38.20
N ASP A 277 -6.98 28.80 -38.34
CA ASP A 277 -7.78 29.49 -37.30
C ASP A 277 -8.88 28.64 -36.60
N SER A 278 -8.91 27.32 -36.80
CA SER A 278 -9.86 26.38 -36.20
C SER A 278 -9.28 25.04 -35.70
N PHE A 279 -7.99 24.75 -35.86
CA PHE A 279 -7.40 23.47 -35.46
C PHE A 279 -6.24 23.65 -34.46
N SER A 280 -6.60 23.72 -33.19
CA SER A 280 -5.65 23.78 -32.08
C SER A 280 -5.24 22.36 -31.68
N LEU A 281 -4.01 21.96 -32.02
CA LEU A 281 -3.32 20.75 -31.55
C LEU A 281 -4.05 19.42 -31.83
N ILE A 282 -3.54 18.64 -32.78
CA ILE A 282 -4.00 17.26 -33.00
C ILE A 282 -3.08 16.33 -32.20
N GLN A 283 -3.68 15.62 -31.23
CA GLN A 283 -3.02 14.52 -30.54
C GLN A 283 -3.46 13.20 -31.14
N SER A 284 -2.51 12.34 -31.48
CA SER A 284 -2.79 10.97 -31.92
C SER A 284 -1.92 9.99 -31.15
N THR A 285 -2.53 8.87 -30.79
CA THR A 285 -1.85 7.74 -30.17
C THR A 285 -1.93 6.55 -31.11
N SER A 286 -0.79 5.93 -31.40
CA SER A 286 -0.69 4.71 -32.19
C SER A 286 0.04 3.63 -31.39
N LEU A 287 -0.22 2.36 -31.74
CA LEU A 287 0.46 1.23 -31.13
C LEU A 287 1.37 0.56 -32.16
N GLY A 288 2.52 0.10 -31.69
CA GLY A 288 3.48 -0.64 -32.49
C GLY A 288 4.15 -1.74 -31.68
N THR A 289 5.17 -2.34 -32.29
CA THR A 289 6.03 -3.33 -31.66
C THR A 289 7.49 -2.93 -31.79
N TYR A 290 8.30 -3.36 -30.84
CA TYR A 290 9.76 -3.26 -30.93
C TYR A 290 10.41 -4.63 -30.77
N ASP A 291 11.59 -4.78 -31.36
CA ASP A 291 12.44 -5.95 -31.22
C ASP A 291 13.91 -5.50 -31.17
N GLU A 292 14.56 -5.68 -30.02
CA GLU A 292 15.95 -5.29 -29.79
C GLU A 292 16.95 -6.15 -30.55
N ASP A 293 16.62 -7.43 -30.81
CA ASP A 293 17.52 -8.34 -31.52
C ASP A 293 17.62 -7.94 -33.00
N THR A 294 16.51 -7.50 -33.60
CA THR A 294 16.49 -6.95 -34.96
C THR A 294 16.71 -5.44 -35.01
N LYS A 295 16.74 -4.77 -33.85
CA LYS A 295 16.87 -3.31 -33.69
C LYS A 295 15.79 -2.53 -34.44
N THR A 296 14.58 -3.08 -34.50
CA THR A 296 13.47 -2.53 -35.29
C THR A 296 12.31 -2.11 -34.41
N ILE A 297 11.65 -1.03 -34.80
CA ILE A 297 10.35 -0.60 -34.28
C ILE A 297 9.41 -0.51 -35.47
N ILE A 298 8.21 -1.08 -35.35
CA ILE A 298 7.22 -1.12 -36.43
C ILE A 298 5.87 -0.68 -35.86
N PHE A 299 5.23 0.27 -36.51
CA PHE A 299 3.88 0.71 -36.16
C PHE A 299 3.09 1.13 -37.40
N GLU A 300 1.76 1.06 -37.29
CA GLU A 300 0.87 1.64 -38.28
C GLU A 300 0.48 3.05 -37.82
N PHE A 301 0.64 4.01 -38.71
CA PHE A 301 0.21 5.37 -38.51
C PHE A 301 -1.09 5.59 -39.28
N GLY A 302 -2.14 6.01 -38.57
CA GLY A 302 -3.45 6.35 -39.11
C GLY A 302 -3.84 7.75 -38.68
N GLN A 303 -3.97 8.70 -39.61
CA GLN A 303 -4.48 10.04 -39.31
C GLN A 303 -5.57 10.47 -40.27
N TYR A 304 -6.65 10.98 -39.67
CA TYR A 304 -7.79 11.53 -40.37
C TYR A 304 -7.87 13.04 -40.11
N PHE A 305 -7.73 13.83 -41.17
CA PHE A 305 -7.92 15.28 -41.13
C PHE A 305 -9.29 15.60 -41.71
N GLU A 306 -10.20 16.15 -40.90
CA GLU A 306 -11.43 16.78 -41.43
C GLU A 306 -11.12 18.21 -41.86
N GLY A 307 -11.52 18.59 -43.08
CA GLY A 307 -11.42 19.96 -43.57
C GLY A 307 -12.41 20.19 -44.69
N GLU A 308 -13.04 21.38 -44.73
CA GLU A 308 -13.79 21.84 -45.89
C GLU A 308 -12.81 22.49 -46.87
N ASP A 309 -12.67 21.95 -48.09
CA ASP A 309 -11.98 22.68 -49.17
C ASP A 309 -12.95 23.75 -49.71
N PRO A 310 -12.66 25.05 -49.59
CA PRO A 310 -13.52 26.10 -50.12
C PRO A 310 -13.68 26.06 -51.65
N ASN A 311 -12.83 25.30 -52.35
CA ASN A 311 -12.91 25.06 -53.80
C ASN A 311 -13.48 23.68 -54.16
N ASP A 312 -13.61 22.76 -53.20
CA ASP A 312 -14.21 21.43 -53.38
C ASP A 312 -15.12 21.08 -52.18
N PRO A 313 -16.42 21.46 -52.25
CA PRO A 313 -17.37 21.24 -51.15
C PRO A 313 -17.72 19.76 -50.91
N ASP A 314 -17.25 18.84 -51.76
CA ASP A 314 -17.38 17.39 -51.56
C ASP A 314 -16.10 16.77 -50.94
N PHE A 315 -15.09 17.58 -50.61
CA PHE A 315 -13.88 17.12 -49.93
C PHE A 315 -14.12 17.01 -48.42
N PHE A 316 -14.11 15.77 -47.89
CA PHE A 316 -14.42 15.49 -46.49
C PHE A 316 -13.20 15.13 -45.62
N GLY A 317 -12.00 15.11 -46.19
CA GLY A 317 -10.78 14.89 -45.41
C GLY A 317 -9.73 14.01 -46.08
N TYR A 318 -8.55 13.96 -45.46
CA TYR A 318 -7.48 13.03 -45.82
C TYR A 318 -7.38 11.93 -44.77
N ASN A 319 -7.38 10.66 -45.22
CA ASN A 319 -6.98 9.53 -44.39
C ASN A 319 -5.58 9.07 -44.83
N PHE A 320 -4.64 9.07 -43.90
CA PHE A 320 -3.28 8.59 -44.10
C PHE A 320 -3.08 7.33 -43.26
N ASP A 321 -3.05 6.19 -43.93
CA ASP A 321 -2.70 4.91 -43.33
C ASP A 321 -1.39 4.39 -43.93
N GLY A 322 -0.43 4.02 -43.09
CA GLY A 322 0.81 3.41 -43.57
C GLY A 322 1.69 2.80 -42.48
N GLU A 323 2.47 1.80 -42.86
CA GLU A 323 3.47 1.17 -41.99
C GLU A 323 4.73 2.05 -41.91
N VAL A 324 5.15 2.36 -40.69
CA VAL A 324 6.40 3.03 -40.38
C VAL A 324 7.36 2.02 -39.77
N ILE A 325 8.59 1.99 -40.30
CA ILE A 325 9.67 1.14 -39.80
C ILE A 325 10.83 2.02 -39.36
N ILE A 326 11.21 1.92 -38.08
CA ILE A 326 12.40 2.57 -37.53
C ILE A 326 13.47 1.51 -37.31
N LYS A 327 14.71 1.79 -37.74
CA LYS A 327 15.88 0.94 -37.55
C LYS A 327 17.02 1.71 -36.91
N ALA A 328 17.70 1.09 -35.96
CA ALA A 328 18.94 1.64 -35.43
C ALA A 328 20.01 1.75 -36.54
N ILE A 329 20.76 2.85 -36.52
CA ILE A 329 21.95 3.00 -37.36
C ILE A 329 23.13 2.25 -36.67
N PRO A 330 23.88 1.39 -37.39
CA PRO A 330 24.97 0.60 -36.82
C PRO A 330 26.12 1.38 -36.20
#